data_AF-A0A060CEJ3-F1
#
_entry.id   AF-A0A060CEJ3-F1
#
_cell.length_a   1.000
_cell.length_b   1.000
_cell.length_c   1.000
_cell.angle_alpha   90.00
_cell.angle_beta   90.00
_cell.angle_gamma   90.00
#
_symmetry.space_group_name_H-M   'P 1'
#
loop_
_entity.id
_entity.type
_entity.pdbx_description
1 polymer ?
#
loop_
_entity_poly.entity_id
_entity_poly.type
_entity_poly.pdbx_seq_one_letter_code
_entity_poly.pdbx_strand_id
1 'polypeptide(L)'
;GWPRSGEIDIMEFVGKLPQEIFGTIHGPGYSGGNGFGNTQHFDENLGQSWMTFAVEWEPGEIRWYVQRDGEEEIEFHQAVPADVAPSDWVYEHPFFLIMNMAVGGNFGGPLASDLTFPQQLKVDYIRVYQDPDTAERFDVTFVDDTAGWRFVELPFADFERSGTQPEGAPNDGL
;
A
#
# COMPACT_ATOMS: atom_id res chain seq x y z
N GLY A 1 -16.09 5.07 -1.38
CA GLY A 1 -15.73 6.12 -0.42
C GLY A 1 -15.26 5.48 0.87
N TRP A 2 -14.54 6.20 1.71
CA TRP A 2 -13.92 5.66 2.92
C TRP A 2 -14.96 5.12 3.94
N PRO A 3 -14.69 4.00 4.65
CA PRO A 3 -13.48 3.17 4.59
C PRO A 3 -13.54 2.05 3.54
N ARG A 4 -14.62 1.95 2.73
CA ARG A 4 -14.77 0.88 1.72
C ARG A 4 -13.76 0.96 0.57
N SER A 5 -13.09 2.10 0.40
CA SER A 5 -12.00 2.27 -0.56
C SER A 5 -10.66 1.76 -0.07
N GLY A 6 -10.57 1.29 1.18
CA GLY A 6 -9.31 0.95 1.83
C GLY A 6 -8.44 2.16 2.14
N GLU A 7 -7.49 1.96 3.04
CA GLU A 7 -6.37 2.84 3.39
C GLU A 7 -5.25 1.96 3.95
N ILE A 8 -4.02 2.24 3.53
CA ILE A 8 -2.80 1.56 3.97
C ILE A 8 -1.86 2.65 4.49
N ASP A 9 -1.73 2.73 5.80
CA ASP A 9 -0.81 3.64 6.47
C ASP A 9 0.57 2.97 6.49
N ILE A 10 1.42 3.34 5.54
CA ILE A 10 2.83 2.87 5.48
C ILE A 10 3.56 3.25 6.77
N MET A 11 3.32 4.47 7.25
CA MET A 11 3.87 4.98 8.50
C MET A 11 3.01 6.13 9.01
N GLU A 12 2.58 6.03 10.26
CA GLU A 12 2.24 7.20 11.07
C GLU A 12 3.30 7.40 12.17
N PHE A 13 3.68 8.65 12.40
CA PHE A 13 4.54 9.08 13.49
C PHE A 13 3.83 10.14 14.30
N VAL A 14 3.75 9.94 15.62
CA VAL A 14 3.06 10.86 16.52
C VAL A 14 4.07 11.51 17.45
N GLY A 15 4.27 12.83 17.33
CA GLY A 15 5.35 13.52 18.07
C GLY A 15 5.31 13.39 19.61
N LYS A 16 4.14 13.09 20.21
CA LYS A 16 4.03 12.81 21.66
C LYS A 16 4.46 11.38 22.04
N LEU A 17 4.54 10.49 21.06
CA LEU A 17 5.00 9.10 21.14
C LEU A 17 6.25 8.96 20.25
N PRO A 18 7.34 9.68 20.54
CA PRO A 18 8.44 9.88 19.60
C PRO A 18 9.29 8.62 19.36
N GLN A 19 8.97 7.52 20.04
CA GLN A 19 9.65 6.22 20.00
C GLN A 19 8.84 5.19 19.22
N GLU A 20 7.68 5.57 18.67
CA GLU A 20 6.70 4.65 18.11
C GLU A 20 6.44 4.97 16.63
N ILE A 21 6.42 3.91 15.83
CA ILE A 21 6.01 3.93 14.42
C ILE A 21 4.80 3.02 14.28
N PHE A 22 3.75 3.53 13.66
CA PHE A 22 2.50 2.80 13.44
C PHE A 22 2.38 2.43 11.97
N GLY A 23 2.01 1.18 11.71
CA GLY A 23 1.59 0.69 10.40
C GLY A 23 0.19 0.10 10.53
N THR A 24 -0.75 0.56 9.71
CA THR A 24 -2.17 0.27 9.88
C THR A 24 -2.85 0.08 8.54
N ILE A 25 -3.88 -0.77 8.51
CA ILE A 25 -4.88 -0.79 7.44
C ILE A 25 -6.24 -0.39 7.98
N HIS A 26 -6.98 0.35 7.15
CA HIS A 26 -8.38 0.64 7.39
C HIS A 26 -9.27 0.10 6.27
N GLY A 27 -10.40 -0.47 6.66
CA GLY A 27 -11.40 -1.01 5.74
C GLY A 27 -12.78 -1.13 6.39
N PRO A 28 -13.78 -1.67 5.67
CA PRO A 28 -15.15 -1.74 6.15
C PRO A 28 -15.27 -2.65 7.36
N GLY A 29 -15.46 -2.08 8.55
CA GLY A 29 -15.56 -2.83 9.80
C GLY A 29 -14.31 -2.77 10.69
N TYR A 30 -13.21 -2.23 10.16
CA TYR A 30 -11.93 -2.08 10.86
C TYR A 30 -11.28 -0.75 10.45
N SER A 31 -11.79 0.36 10.98
CA SER A 31 -11.40 1.72 10.53
C SER A 31 -11.37 2.72 11.68
N GLY A 32 -10.67 3.85 11.49
CA GLY A 32 -10.50 4.87 12.54
C GLY A 32 -9.77 4.27 13.74
N GLY A 33 -10.29 4.47 14.94
CA GLY A 33 -9.69 3.88 16.17
C GLY A 33 -9.70 2.35 16.24
N ASN A 34 -10.34 1.67 15.29
CA ASN A 34 -10.37 0.22 15.17
C ASN A 34 -9.67 -0.27 13.88
N GLY A 35 -8.70 0.48 13.35
CA GLY A 35 -7.82 -0.02 12.29
C GLY A 35 -7.11 -1.30 12.73
N PHE A 36 -6.77 -2.15 11.77
CA PHE A 36 -5.91 -3.29 12.03
C PHE A 36 -4.47 -2.85 11.81
N GLY A 37 -3.67 -2.80 12.87
CA GLY A 37 -2.32 -2.26 12.80
C GLY A 37 -1.43 -2.81 13.89
N ASN A 38 -0.14 -2.49 13.80
CA ASN A 38 0.84 -2.76 14.84
C ASN A 38 1.79 -1.57 15.02
N THR A 39 2.52 -1.60 16.13
CA THR A 39 3.46 -0.54 16.51
C THR A 39 4.86 -1.11 16.65
N GLN A 40 5.83 -0.52 15.94
CA GLN A 40 7.24 -0.74 16.23
C GLN A 40 7.71 0.26 17.29
N HIS A 41 8.31 -0.27 18.35
CA HIS A 41 8.90 0.53 19.42
C HIS A 41 10.42 0.62 19.28
N PHE A 42 10.98 1.78 19.63
CA PHE A 42 12.40 2.04 19.69
C PHE A 42 12.79 2.60 21.05
N ASP A 43 14.04 2.43 21.47
CA ASP A 43 14.53 2.93 22.76
C ASP A 43 14.78 4.45 22.77
N GLU A 44 14.74 5.11 21.61
CA GLU A 44 15.11 6.52 21.45
C GLU A 44 14.13 7.32 20.57
N ASN A 45 14.20 8.64 20.71
CA ASN A 45 13.39 9.57 19.94
C ASN A 45 13.82 9.54 18.45
N LEU A 46 12.85 9.26 17.57
CA LEU A 46 13.05 9.08 16.14
C LEU A 46 13.03 10.38 15.34
N GLY A 47 12.58 11.49 15.92
CA GLY A 47 12.28 12.74 15.19
C GLY A 47 13.49 13.42 14.54
N GLN A 48 14.72 12.93 14.77
CA GLN A 48 15.96 13.42 14.15
C GLN A 48 16.71 12.33 13.37
N SER A 49 16.14 11.15 13.22
CA SER A 49 16.77 10.00 12.56
C SER A 49 16.28 9.86 11.13
N TRP A 50 17.20 9.54 10.20
CA TRP A 50 16.81 9.09 8.87
C TRP A 50 16.37 7.63 8.94
N MET A 51 15.22 7.35 8.36
CA MET A 51 14.60 6.03 8.35
C MET A 51 13.97 5.76 6.99
N THR A 52 14.04 4.50 6.57
CA THR A 52 13.31 3.97 5.43
C THR A 52 12.09 3.24 5.96
N PHE A 53 10.92 3.59 5.44
CA PHE A 53 9.66 2.89 5.71
C PHE A 53 9.20 2.24 4.40
N ALA A 54 8.79 0.99 4.46
CA ALA A 54 8.33 0.26 3.30
C ALA A 54 7.08 -0.55 3.63
N VAL A 55 6.27 -0.73 2.59
CA VAL A 55 5.23 -1.75 2.55
C VAL A 55 5.50 -2.62 1.33
N GLU A 56 5.53 -3.92 1.54
CA GLU A 56 5.38 -4.89 0.46
C GLU A 56 3.91 -5.30 0.40
N TRP A 57 3.30 -5.13 -0.76
CA TRP A 57 1.89 -5.39 -0.99
C TRP A 57 1.73 -6.31 -2.19
N GLU A 58 1.17 -7.49 -1.91
CA GLU A 58 0.94 -8.58 -2.86
C GLU A 58 -0.53 -9.04 -2.73
N PRO A 59 -1.07 -9.80 -3.71
CA PRO A 59 -2.43 -10.32 -3.60
C PRO A 59 -2.63 -11.13 -2.31
N GLY A 60 -3.52 -10.66 -1.44
CA GLY A 60 -3.87 -11.31 -0.18
C GLY A 60 -2.87 -11.11 0.97
N GLU A 61 -1.87 -10.23 0.83
CA GLU A 61 -0.92 -9.95 1.90
C GLU A 61 -0.33 -8.54 1.84
N ILE A 62 -0.14 -7.93 3.00
CA ILE A 62 0.59 -6.67 3.16
C ILE A 62 1.56 -6.83 4.33
N ARG A 63 2.83 -6.45 4.13
CA ARG A 63 3.89 -6.50 5.16
C ARG A 63 4.54 -5.13 5.32
N TRP A 64 4.84 -4.72 6.55
CA TRP A 64 5.43 -3.43 6.86
C TRP A 64 6.83 -3.61 7.41
N TYR A 65 7.72 -2.75 6.91
CA TYR A 65 9.12 -2.72 7.26
C TYR A 65 9.54 -1.33 7.69
N VAL A 66 10.45 -1.29 8.65
CA VAL A 66 11.14 -0.07 9.05
C VAL A 66 12.63 -0.36 9.23
N GLN A 67 13.46 0.53 8.69
CA GLN A 67 14.90 0.47 8.82
C GLN A 67 15.43 1.85 9.20
N ARG A 68 16.26 1.91 10.24
CA ARG A 68 17.07 3.11 10.52
C ARG A 68 18.36 3.06 9.71
N ASP A 69 18.83 4.21 9.25
CA ASP A 69 20.08 4.29 8.48
C ASP A 69 21.25 3.62 9.23
N GLY A 70 21.88 2.63 8.57
CA GLY A 70 22.97 1.82 9.13
C GLY A 70 22.55 0.68 10.06
N GLU A 71 21.26 0.48 10.31
CA GLU A 71 20.72 -0.62 11.12
C GLU A 71 20.02 -1.69 10.25
N GLU A 72 19.67 -2.82 10.86
CA GLU A 72 18.92 -3.89 10.20
C GLU A 72 17.48 -3.47 9.95
N GLU A 73 16.89 -3.97 8.87
CA GLU A 73 15.48 -3.81 8.58
C GLU A 73 14.64 -4.69 9.51
N ILE A 74 13.52 -4.15 9.96
CA ILE A 74 12.59 -4.81 10.88
C ILE A 74 11.24 -4.94 10.19
N GLU A 75 10.79 -6.17 9.96
CA GLU A 75 9.38 -6.45 9.70
C GLU A 75 8.62 -6.34 11.02
N PHE A 76 7.67 -5.41 11.11
CA PHE A 76 6.94 -5.16 12.36
C PHE A 76 5.43 -5.39 12.25
N HIS A 77 4.90 -5.55 11.03
CA HIS A 77 3.49 -5.85 10.84
C HIS A 77 3.27 -6.68 9.57
N GLN A 78 2.23 -7.50 9.61
CA GLN A 78 1.74 -8.30 8.51
C GLN A 78 0.21 -8.33 8.63
N ALA A 79 -0.48 -8.24 7.50
CA ALA A 79 -1.93 -8.34 7.42
C ALA A 79 -2.33 -9.26 6.27
N VAL A 80 -3.22 -10.20 6.57
CA VAL A 80 -3.86 -11.09 5.59
C VAL A 80 -5.39 -11.03 5.73
N PRO A 81 -6.18 -11.46 4.72
CA PRO A 81 -7.65 -11.41 4.78
C PRO A 81 -8.27 -12.06 6.02
N ALA A 82 -7.61 -13.08 6.60
CA ALA A 82 -8.09 -13.76 7.80
C ALA A 82 -8.08 -12.87 9.05
N ASP A 83 -7.18 -11.88 9.12
CA ASP A 83 -7.04 -11.00 10.29
C ASP A 83 -8.22 -10.03 10.46
N VAL A 84 -8.87 -9.69 9.35
CA VAL A 84 -10.00 -8.76 9.32
C VAL A 84 -11.35 -9.46 9.13
N ALA A 85 -11.34 -10.78 8.97
CA ALA A 85 -12.55 -11.59 8.81
C ALA A 85 -13.50 -11.40 10.02
N PRO A 86 -14.83 -11.37 9.80
CA PRO A 86 -15.55 -11.62 8.55
C PRO A 86 -15.72 -10.36 7.68
N SER A 87 -14.98 -9.29 7.95
CA SER A 87 -15.04 -8.05 7.16
C SER A 87 -14.38 -8.22 5.79
N ASP A 88 -14.73 -7.35 4.84
CA ASP A 88 -14.21 -7.43 3.47
C ASP A 88 -12.74 -6.97 3.41
N TRP A 89 -11.89 -7.76 2.75
CA TRP A 89 -10.55 -7.36 2.32
C TRP A 89 -10.66 -6.47 1.07
N VAL A 90 -10.25 -5.20 1.18
CA VAL A 90 -10.47 -4.16 0.16
C VAL A 90 -9.17 -3.59 -0.43
N TYR A 91 -8.14 -4.42 -0.56
CA TYR A 91 -6.81 -4.00 -1.03
C TYR A 91 -6.40 -4.63 -2.36
N GLU A 92 -7.36 -4.99 -3.21
CA GLU A 92 -7.10 -5.60 -4.53
C GLU A 92 -7.52 -4.67 -5.67
N HIS A 93 -7.12 -3.40 -5.56
CA HIS A 93 -7.37 -2.37 -6.56
C HIS A 93 -6.34 -1.24 -6.44
N PRO A 94 -6.17 -0.38 -7.45
CA PRO A 94 -5.20 0.71 -7.38
C PRO A 94 -5.40 1.67 -6.19
N PHE A 95 -4.29 2.11 -5.61
CA PHE A 95 -4.21 3.16 -4.59
C PHE A 95 -3.41 4.36 -5.12
N PHE A 96 -3.49 5.48 -4.41
CA PHE A 96 -2.63 6.65 -4.62
C PHE A 96 -1.92 6.98 -3.31
N LEU A 97 -0.74 7.59 -3.40
CA LEU A 97 0.05 7.96 -2.22
C LEU A 97 -0.41 9.30 -1.64
N ILE A 98 -0.42 9.38 -0.31
CA ILE A 98 -0.60 10.61 0.45
C ILE A 98 0.63 10.83 1.32
N MET A 99 1.09 12.07 1.38
CA MET A 99 2.13 12.49 2.32
C MET A 99 1.71 13.82 2.92
N ASN A 100 1.72 13.88 4.25
CA ASN A 100 1.36 15.09 4.97
C ASN A 100 2.06 15.15 6.33
N MET A 101 2.06 16.34 6.93
CA MET A 101 2.42 16.55 8.32
C MET A 101 1.24 17.25 9.00
N ALA A 102 0.46 16.48 9.76
CA ALA A 102 -0.67 17.02 10.50
C ALA A 102 -0.22 17.71 11.80
N VAL A 103 -0.99 18.70 12.26
CA VAL A 103 -0.72 19.42 13.52
C VAL A 103 -1.94 19.28 14.43
N GLY A 104 -1.81 18.49 15.50
CA GLY A 104 -2.90 18.17 16.42
C GLY A 104 -3.73 16.96 15.97
N GLY A 105 -5.05 17.00 16.22
CA GLY A 105 -5.98 15.94 15.85
C GLY A 105 -6.26 14.95 16.99
N ASN A 106 -7.22 14.03 16.80
CA ASN A 106 -7.62 13.08 17.84
C ASN A 106 -6.48 12.14 18.22
N PHE A 107 -5.74 11.64 17.22
CA PHE A 107 -4.61 10.74 17.45
C PHE A 107 -3.38 11.52 17.95
N GLY A 108 -3.03 12.62 17.27
CA GLY A 108 -1.94 13.54 17.67
C GLY A 108 -2.11 14.14 19.06
N GLY A 109 -3.35 14.37 19.50
CA GLY A 109 -3.66 15.01 20.77
C GLY A 109 -3.56 16.54 20.73
N PRO A 110 -3.72 17.20 21.89
CA PRO A 110 -3.55 18.65 22.00
C PRO A 110 -2.10 19.06 21.74
N LEU A 111 -1.91 20.26 21.21
CA LEU A 111 -0.57 20.82 21.02
C LEU A 111 0.09 21.10 22.36
N ALA A 112 1.34 20.69 22.52
CA ALA A 112 2.13 21.01 23.69
C ALA A 112 2.35 22.53 23.78
N SER A 113 2.33 23.09 24.99
CA SER A 113 2.48 24.54 25.21
C SER A 113 3.85 25.08 24.80
N ASP A 114 4.84 24.21 24.73
CA ASP A 114 6.23 24.47 24.34
C ASP A 114 6.54 24.06 22.89
N LEU A 115 5.52 23.66 22.11
CA LEU A 115 5.68 23.38 20.68
C LEU A 115 6.18 24.64 19.95
N THR A 116 7.35 24.53 19.34
CA THR A 116 7.93 25.61 18.53
C THR A 116 7.71 25.33 17.04
N PHE A 117 7.56 26.40 16.26
CA PHE A 117 7.46 26.33 14.80
C PHE A 117 8.63 27.09 14.16
N PRO A 118 9.06 26.70 12.94
CA PRO A 118 8.50 25.65 12.10
C PRO A 118 8.91 24.22 12.51
N GLN A 119 8.05 23.24 12.18
CA GLN A 119 8.39 21.82 12.14
C GLN A 119 8.58 21.38 10.68
N GLN A 120 9.30 20.29 10.45
CA GLN A 120 9.62 19.82 9.09
C GLN A 120 9.46 18.30 8.98
N LEU A 121 8.76 17.86 7.93
CA LEU A 121 8.86 16.51 7.39
C LEU A 121 9.86 16.54 6.24
N LYS A 122 10.98 15.82 6.37
CA LYS A 122 12.00 15.72 5.32
C LYS A 122 11.88 14.36 4.65
N VAL A 123 11.84 14.37 3.31
CA VAL A 123 11.79 13.15 2.50
C VAL A 123 12.88 13.24 1.46
N ASP A 124 13.79 12.27 1.48
CA ASP A 124 14.87 12.17 0.49
C ASP A 124 14.35 11.53 -0.81
N TYR A 125 13.62 10.42 -0.69
CA TYR A 125 13.06 9.72 -1.85
C TYR A 125 11.73 9.03 -1.53
N ILE A 126 11.00 8.73 -2.62
CA ILE A 126 9.95 7.72 -2.67
C ILE A 126 10.31 6.82 -3.85
N ARG A 127 10.30 5.51 -3.64
CA ARG A 127 10.52 4.52 -4.70
C ARG A 127 9.37 3.53 -4.69
N VAL A 128 8.85 3.24 -5.87
CA VAL A 128 7.82 2.23 -6.08
C VAL A 128 8.46 1.15 -6.94
N TYR A 129 8.40 -0.07 -6.43
CA TYR A 129 8.89 -1.26 -7.12
C TYR A 129 7.68 -2.11 -7.49
N GLN A 130 7.82 -2.88 -8.56
CA GLN A 130 6.86 -3.88 -8.95
C GLN A 130 7.66 -5.14 -9.22
N ASP A 131 7.11 -6.29 -8.83
CA ASP A 131 7.65 -7.56 -9.28
C ASP A 131 7.69 -7.60 -10.81
N PRO A 132 8.58 -8.44 -11.39
CA PRO A 132 8.58 -8.66 -12.83
C PRO A 132 7.15 -8.94 -13.32
N ASP A 133 6.74 -8.26 -14.38
CA ASP A 133 5.48 -8.61 -15.06
C ASP A 133 5.59 -10.08 -15.49
N THR A 134 4.84 -10.96 -14.84
CA THR A 134 4.73 -12.38 -15.15
C THR A 134 3.31 -12.72 -15.61
N ALA A 135 2.46 -11.72 -15.90
CA ALA A 135 1.10 -12.01 -16.33
C ALA A 135 1.11 -12.74 -17.67
N GLU A 136 0.38 -13.86 -17.74
CA GLU A 136 0.21 -14.58 -19.00
C GLU A 136 -0.58 -13.70 -19.98
N ARG A 137 -0.02 -13.53 -21.19
CA ARG A 137 -0.61 -12.68 -22.23
C ARG A 137 -1.43 -13.52 -23.19
N PHE A 138 -2.60 -13.02 -23.55
CA PHE A 138 -3.46 -13.62 -24.55
C PHE A 138 -3.78 -12.60 -25.64
N ASP A 139 -3.74 -13.06 -26.88
CA ASP A 139 -4.03 -12.25 -28.06
C ASP A 139 -5.32 -12.75 -28.71
N VAL A 140 -6.10 -11.80 -29.23
CA VAL A 140 -7.21 -12.09 -30.15
C VAL A 140 -7.10 -11.11 -31.32
N THR A 141 -7.25 -11.61 -32.54
CA THR A 141 -7.23 -10.78 -33.74
C THR A 141 -8.61 -10.76 -34.38
N PHE A 142 -9.09 -9.57 -34.72
CA PHE A 142 -10.28 -9.40 -35.53
C PHE A 142 -10.00 -8.44 -36.69
N VAL A 143 -10.82 -8.50 -37.73
CA VAL A 143 -10.73 -7.61 -38.89
C VAL A 143 -11.77 -6.49 -38.74
N ASP A 144 -11.33 -5.24 -38.86
CA ASP A 144 -12.22 -4.09 -39.06
C ASP A 144 -12.25 -3.71 -40.54
N ASP A 145 -13.33 -4.10 -41.20
CA ASP A 145 -13.61 -3.89 -42.62
C ASP A 145 -14.77 -2.90 -42.85
N THR A 146 -15.17 -2.17 -41.80
CA THR A 146 -16.36 -1.33 -41.81
C THR A 146 -16.03 0.16 -41.78
N ALA A 147 -16.67 0.95 -42.66
CA ALA A 147 -16.63 2.41 -42.55
C ALA A 147 -17.68 2.88 -41.51
N GLY A 148 -17.22 3.46 -40.40
CA GLY A 148 -18.09 4.00 -39.35
C GLY A 148 -18.02 3.19 -38.05
N TRP A 149 -19.00 3.38 -37.17
CA TRP A 149 -19.05 2.69 -35.88
C TRP A 149 -19.59 1.26 -36.01
N ARG A 150 -18.92 0.32 -35.37
CA ARG A 150 -19.34 -1.08 -35.24
C ARG A 150 -19.15 -1.53 -33.80
N PHE A 151 -20.13 -2.27 -33.27
CA PHE A 151 -19.96 -3.02 -32.04
C PHE A 151 -19.15 -4.29 -32.34
N VAL A 152 -18.10 -4.52 -31.56
CA VAL A 152 -17.25 -5.70 -31.64
C VAL A 152 -17.33 -6.40 -30.29
N GLU A 153 -17.72 -7.67 -30.31
CA GLU A 153 -17.67 -8.57 -29.16
C GLU A 153 -16.54 -9.56 -29.40
N LEU A 154 -15.64 -9.70 -28.43
CA LEU A 154 -14.52 -10.64 -28.47
C LEU A 154 -14.74 -11.63 -27.32
N PRO A 155 -15.39 -12.78 -27.57
CA PRO A 155 -15.55 -13.84 -26.59
C PRO A 155 -14.20 -14.20 -25.97
N PHE A 156 -14.18 -14.39 -24.65
CA PHE A 156 -12.94 -14.78 -23.96
C PHE A 156 -12.38 -16.12 -24.47
N ALA A 157 -13.23 -17.01 -25.00
CA ALA A 157 -12.83 -18.26 -25.62
C ALA A 157 -12.08 -18.10 -26.96
N ASP A 158 -12.11 -16.91 -27.58
CA ASP A 158 -11.42 -16.61 -28.84
C ASP A 158 -9.99 -16.10 -28.61
N PHE A 159 -9.60 -15.93 -27.35
CA PHE A 159 -8.26 -15.52 -26.96
C PHE A 159 -7.33 -16.73 -27.01
N GLU A 160 -6.20 -16.56 -27.68
CA GLU A 160 -5.13 -17.56 -27.73
C GLU A 160 -3.93 -17.06 -26.95
N ARG A 161 -3.18 -17.96 -26.32
CA ARG A 161 -1.96 -17.60 -25.61
C ARG A 161 -1.00 -16.89 -26.56
N SER A 162 -0.59 -15.68 -26.19
CA SER A 162 0.31 -14.86 -27.01
C SER A 162 1.63 -15.59 -27.26
N GLY A 163 2.14 -15.46 -28.49
CA GLY A 163 3.49 -15.92 -28.82
C GLY A 163 4.60 -15.13 -28.13
N THR A 164 4.27 -13.97 -27.55
CA THR A 164 5.18 -13.13 -26.76
C THR A 164 4.74 -13.14 -25.30
N GLN A 165 5.53 -13.76 -24.45
CA GLN A 165 5.28 -13.81 -23.01
C GLN A 165 6.35 -13.06 -22.25
N PRO A 166 5.99 -12.41 -21.13
CA PRO A 166 6.98 -11.96 -20.16
C PRO A 166 7.82 -13.14 -19.63
N GLU A 167 9.03 -12.84 -19.19
CA GLU A 167 9.89 -13.84 -18.55
C GLU A 167 9.25 -14.32 -17.25
N GLY A 168 9.14 -15.64 -17.08
CA GLY A 168 8.50 -16.25 -15.91
C GLY A 168 6.98 -16.30 -15.96
N ALA A 169 6.35 -15.86 -17.06
CA ALA A 169 4.91 -15.99 -17.20
C ALA A 169 4.47 -17.46 -17.15
N PRO A 170 3.39 -17.78 -16.41
CA PRO A 170 2.92 -19.14 -16.30
C PRO A 170 2.38 -19.65 -17.63
N ASN A 171 2.13 -20.95 -17.68
CA ASN A 171 1.47 -21.64 -18.78
C ASN A 171 0.39 -22.56 -18.19
N ASP A 172 -0.39 -21.97 -17.31
CA ASP A 172 -1.57 -22.56 -16.69
C ASP A 172 -2.85 -22.24 -17.48
N GLY A 173 -2.76 -21.33 -18.46
CA GLY A 173 -3.77 -21.14 -19.49
C GLY A 173 -4.92 -20.25 -19.05
N LEU A 174 -6.06 -20.39 -19.74
CA LEU A 174 -7.34 -19.89 -19.23
C LEU A 174 -7.90 -20.85 -18.17
#